data_AF-A0A5B0QUG8-F1
#
_entry.id   AF-A0A5B0QUG8-F1
#
_cell.length_a   1.000
_cell.length_b   1.000
_cell.length_c   1.000
_cell.angle_alpha   90.00
_cell.angle_beta   90.00
_cell.angle_gamma   90.00
#
_symmetry.space_group_name_H-M   'P 1'
#
loop_
_entity.id
_entity.type
_entity.pdbx_description
1 polymer ?
#
loop_
_entity_poly.entity_id
_entity_poly.type
_entity_poly.pdbx_seq_one_letter_code
_entity_poly.pdbx_strand_id
1 'polypeptide(L)'
;MPKIVSRSAISTSEDKQALHATSRLVVNYCLCGEFILVIDKPLSLVARRPLDASYVIRNVEPKRSYKLNTELSTRPTLVRRENGFEKQWRHLCSRCKLPIGYEIASPIKGDWTYIFPGSLTETQSSVPPSALDLHPVETLKEQIERAQKENKTLESIPEHGDARDNT
;
A
#
# COMPACT_ATOMS: atom_id res chain seq x y z
N MET A 1 15.68 -20.89 -43.75
CA MET A 1 16.21 -19.78 -42.91
C MET A 1 15.35 -19.67 -41.65
N PRO A 2 15.93 -19.71 -40.44
CA PRO A 2 15.14 -19.60 -39.22
C PRO A 2 14.71 -18.13 -39.00
N LYS A 3 13.42 -17.91 -38.76
CA LYS A 3 12.89 -16.57 -38.44
C LYS A 3 13.20 -16.24 -36.99
N ILE A 4 14.27 -15.47 -36.79
CA ILE A 4 14.56 -14.79 -35.52
C ILE A 4 13.51 -13.69 -35.35
N VAL A 5 12.71 -13.78 -34.29
CA VAL A 5 11.80 -12.70 -33.88
C VAL A 5 12.35 -12.13 -32.57
N SER A 6 13.22 -11.14 -32.68
CA SER A 6 13.65 -10.31 -31.54
C SER A 6 12.50 -9.40 -31.14
N ARG A 7 11.79 -9.72 -30.06
CA ARG A 7 10.85 -8.79 -29.41
C ARG A 7 11.60 -8.02 -28.34
N SER A 8 12.27 -6.94 -28.75
CA SER A 8 12.85 -5.95 -27.86
C SER A 8 12.14 -4.63 -28.13
N ALA A 9 11.07 -4.35 -27.39
CA ALA A 9 10.48 -3.01 -27.39
C ALA A 9 11.20 -2.20 -26.30
N ILE A 10 12.14 -1.37 -26.72
CA ILE A 10 12.73 -0.32 -25.88
C ILE A 10 12.00 0.96 -26.26
N SER A 11 11.21 1.49 -25.33
CA SER A 11 10.52 2.77 -25.51
C SER A 11 11.18 3.81 -24.61
N THR A 12 11.91 4.72 -25.23
CA THR A 12 12.44 5.93 -24.62
C THR A 12 11.93 7.14 -25.39
N SER A 13 10.95 7.83 -24.83
CA SER A 13 10.83 9.30 -24.80
C SER A 13 9.47 9.66 -24.20
N GLU A 14 9.50 10.55 -23.21
CA GLU A 14 8.34 11.12 -22.53
C GLU A 14 7.41 11.80 -23.54
N ASP A 15 6.10 11.48 -23.50
CA ASP A 15 5.04 12.44 -23.83
C ASP A 15 3.67 11.98 -23.30
N LYS A 16 3.20 12.76 -22.31
CA LYS A 16 1.89 13.42 -22.21
C LYS A 16 0.65 12.66 -22.70
N GLN A 17 -0.17 12.30 -21.70
CA GLN A 17 -1.64 12.14 -21.70
C GLN A 17 -2.33 11.38 -22.84
N ALA A 18 -3.10 10.36 -22.39
CA ALA A 18 -3.91 9.42 -23.15
C ALA A 18 -3.04 8.40 -23.90
N LEU A 19 -3.11 7.10 -23.61
CA LEU A 19 -4.27 6.25 -23.87
C LEU A 19 -4.25 5.03 -22.94
N HIS A 20 -5.46 4.58 -22.55
CA HIS A 20 -5.82 3.40 -21.74
C HIS A 20 -6.04 3.63 -20.24
N ALA A 21 -7.33 3.78 -19.90
CA ALA A 21 -7.95 3.49 -18.62
C ALA A 21 -7.92 1.98 -18.27
N THR A 22 -6.74 1.37 -18.38
CA THR A 22 -6.41 0.09 -17.74
C THR A 22 -5.79 0.44 -16.40
N SER A 23 -6.34 -0.06 -15.30
CA SER A 23 -5.81 0.14 -13.94
C SER A 23 -4.28 -0.01 -13.95
N ARG A 24 -3.55 1.08 -13.70
CA ARG A 24 -2.09 1.01 -13.60
C ARG A 24 -1.77 0.25 -12.33
N LEU A 25 -1.39 -1.02 -12.49
CA LEU A 25 -0.89 -1.83 -11.39
C LEU A 25 0.38 -1.18 -10.85
N VAL A 26 0.43 -0.99 -9.53
CA VAL A 26 1.58 -0.43 -8.84
C VAL A 26 2.46 -1.58 -8.37
N VAL A 27 3.73 -1.53 -8.77
CA VAL A 27 4.75 -2.50 -8.40
C VAL A 27 5.55 -1.97 -7.22
N ASN A 28 5.72 -2.82 -6.22
CA ASN A 28 6.45 -2.51 -4.99
C ASN A 28 7.57 -3.54 -4.77
N TYR A 29 8.74 -3.03 -4.45
CA TYR A 29 9.96 -3.77 -4.21
C TYR A 29 10.30 -3.79 -2.72
N CYS A 30 10.97 -4.86 -2.30
CA CYS A 30 11.69 -4.87 -1.03
C CYS A 30 12.84 -3.84 -1.07
N LEU A 31 13.32 -3.41 0.09
CA LEU A 31 14.50 -2.55 0.21
C LEU A 31 15.77 -3.17 -0.40
N CYS A 32 15.84 -4.50 -0.52
CA CYS A 32 16.93 -5.19 -1.22
C CYS A 32 16.77 -5.26 -2.75
N GLY A 33 15.68 -4.68 -3.29
CA GLY A 33 15.36 -4.66 -4.72
C GLY A 33 14.58 -5.87 -5.22
N GLU A 34 14.19 -6.81 -4.35
CA GLU A 34 13.35 -7.97 -4.72
C GLU A 34 11.93 -7.52 -5.08
N PHE A 35 11.30 -8.16 -6.06
CA PHE A 35 9.93 -7.84 -6.47
C PHE A 35 8.92 -8.53 -5.55
N ILE A 36 8.16 -7.75 -4.77
CA ILE A 36 7.34 -8.27 -3.68
C ILE A 36 5.84 -8.14 -3.93
N LEU A 37 5.33 -6.95 -4.26
CA LEU A 37 3.89 -6.70 -4.29
C LEU A 37 3.47 -5.99 -5.58
N VAL A 38 2.44 -6.51 -6.23
CA VAL A 38 1.70 -5.82 -7.29
C VAL A 38 0.28 -5.56 -6.80
N ILE A 39 -0.21 -4.34 -6.87
CA ILE A 39 -1.54 -3.96 -6.38
C ILE A 39 -2.22 -2.94 -7.30
N ASP A 40 -3.55 -2.95 -7.32
CA ASP A 40 -4.39 -2.03 -8.10
C ASP A 40 -4.33 -0.54 -7.70
N LYS A 41 -3.73 -0.21 -6.55
CA LYS A 41 -3.67 1.14 -5.99
C LYS A 41 -2.37 1.32 -5.20
N PRO A 42 -1.72 2.50 -5.24
CA PRO A 42 -0.53 2.76 -4.43
C PRO A 42 -0.84 2.59 -2.94
N LEU A 43 0.15 2.11 -2.18
CA LEU A 43 0.02 1.81 -0.75
C LEU A 43 -0.36 3.06 0.06
N SER A 44 0.10 4.25 -0.36
CA SER A 44 -0.25 5.54 0.27
C SER A 44 -1.74 5.81 0.32
N LEU A 45 -2.53 5.25 -0.61
CA LEU A 45 -3.98 5.40 -0.67
C LEU A 45 -4.75 4.19 -0.14
N VAL A 46 -4.05 3.19 0.41
CA VAL A 46 -4.65 2.04 1.09
C VAL A 46 -4.90 2.42 2.54
N ALA A 47 -5.97 1.89 3.13
CA ALA A 47 -6.29 2.13 4.54
C ALA A 47 -5.13 1.66 5.43
N ARG A 48 -4.86 2.41 6.50
CA ARG A 48 -3.84 2.04 7.50
C ARG A 48 -4.52 1.62 8.79
N ARG A 49 -4.00 0.58 9.43
CA ARG A 49 -4.46 0.10 10.73
C ARG A 49 -4.01 1.07 11.83
N PRO A 50 -4.88 1.58 12.71
CA PRO A 50 -4.47 2.54 13.75
C PRO A 50 -3.48 1.99 14.77
N LEU A 51 -3.43 0.66 14.97
CA LEU A 51 -2.65 0.05 16.04
C LEU A 51 -1.13 0.01 15.77
N ASP A 52 -0.74 -0.20 14.51
CA ASP A 52 0.66 -0.34 14.09
C ASP A 52 0.96 0.35 12.75
N ALA A 53 -0.02 1.11 12.25
CA ALA A 53 0.06 1.88 11.03
C ALA A 53 0.38 1.05 9.76
N SER A 54 0.14 -0.26 9.82
CA SER A 54 0.29 -1.18 8.68
C SER A 54 -0.76 -0.90 7.60
N TYR A 55 -0.39 -1.02 6.33
CA TYR A 55 -1.34 -0.93 5.22
C TYR A 55 -2.23 -2.17 5.19
N VAL A 56 -3.53 -1.98 5.01
CA VAL A 56 -4.56 -3.03 5.11
C VAL A 56 -5.11 -3.35 3.73
N ILE A 57 -4.79 -4.54 3.22
CA ILE A 57 -5.29 -5.05 1.95
C ILE A 57 -6.41 -6.05 2.21
N ARG A 58 -7.56 -5.84 1.58
CA ARG A 58 -8.75 -6.68 1.76
C ARG A 58 -8.74 -7.90 0.85
N ASN A 59 -8.94 -9.08 1.44
CA ASN A 59 -9.03 -10.36 0.74
C ASN A 59 -10.47 -10.83 0.50
N VAL A 60 -11.43 -10.27 1.22
CA VAL A 60 -12.88 -10.56 1.12
C VAL A 60 -13.63 -9.49 0.32
N GLU A 61 -14.85 -9.79 -0.10
CA GLU A 61 -15.64 -8.95 -1.01
C GLU A 61 -16.04 -7.58 -0.41
N PRO A 62 -15.92 -6.45 -1.15
CA PRO A 62 -15.16 -6.25 -2.41
C PRO A 62 -13.65 -6.48 -2.25
N LYS A 63 -13.15 -7.53 -2.91
CA LYS A 63 -11.77 -7.97 -2.82
C LYS A 63 -10.85 -7.06 -3.63
N ARG A 64 -9.67 -6.75 -3.08
CA ARG A 64 -8.61 -6.05 -3.81
C ARG A 64 -7.82 -7.01 -4.70
N SER A 65 -7.45 -6.55 -5.89
CA SER A 65 -6.60 -7.32 -6.79
C SER A 65 -5.13 -7.04 -6.48
N TYR A 66 -4.41 -8.04 -5.96
CA TYR A 66 -2.99 -7.94 -5.71
C TYR A 66 -2.29 -9.31 -5.76
N LYS A 67 -0.98 -9.30 -6.02
CA LYS A 67 -0.10 -10.45 -5.95
C LYS A 67 1.03 -10.15 -4.98
N LEU A 68 1.26 -11.05 -4.02
CA LEU A 68 2.32 -10.96 -3.03
C LEU A 68 3.29 -12.13 -3.22
N ASN A 69 4.56 -11.81 -3.41
CA ASN A 69 5.66 -12.76 -3.57
C ASN A 69 6.52 -12.74 -2.31
N THR A 70 6.14 -13.54 -1.33
CA THR A 70 6.79 -13.63 -0.03
C THR A 70 6.82 -15.08 0.44
N GLU A 71 7.71 -15.36 1.38
CA GLU A 71 7.72 -16.60 2.13
C GLU A 71 6.88 -16.42 3.40
N LEU A 72 5.79 -17.17 3.51
CA LEU A 72 4.96 -17.17 4.71
C LEU A 72 5.64 -17.99 5.82
N SER A 73 5.79 -17.39 7.00
CA SER A 73 6.39 -18.07 8.15
C SER A 73 5.57 -19.28 8.58
N THR A 74 6.22 -20.42 8.81
CA THR A 74 5.55 -21.65 9.26
C THR A 74 4.98 -21.56 10.67
N ARG A 75 5.60 -20.74 11.53
CA ARG A 75 5.17 -20.52 12.92
C ARG A 75 4.70 -19.07 13.12
N PRO A 76 3.59 -18.84 13.83
CA PRO A 76 3.16 -17.48 14.17
C PRO A 76 4.11 -16.84 15.18
N THR A 77 4.29 -15.53 15.04
CA THR A 77 4.89 -14.67 16.06
C THR A 77 3.79 -14.15 16.98
N LEU A 78 3.98 -14.27 18.30
CA LEU A 78 3.07 -13.69 19.29
C LEU A 78 3.49 -12.25 19.60
N VAL A 79 2.61 -11.31 19.32
CA VAL A 79 2.80 -9.89 19.65
C VAL A 79 1.92 -9.55 20.83
N ARG A 80 2.51 -9.05 21.92
CA ARG A 80 1.76 -8.51 23.05
C ARG A 80 1.23 -7.12 22.70
N ARG A 81 -0.07 -6.92 22.86
CA ARG A 81 -0.79 -5.66 22.71
C ARG A 81 -1.43 -5.29 24.05
N GLU A 82 -2.00 -4.10 24.13
CA GLU A 82 -2.75 -3.64 25.30
C GLU A 82 -3.94 -4.56 25.59
N ASN A 83 -4.64 -5.00 24.54
CA ASN A 83 -5.85 -5.82 24.63
C ASN A 83 -5.59 -7.34 24.58
N GLY A 84 -4.34 -7.78 24.81
CA GLY A 84 -3.98 -9.20 24.83
C GLY A 84 -2.88 -9.58 23.83
N PHE A 85 -2.92 -10.82 23.32
CA PHE A 85 -1.92 -11.34 22.40
C PHE A 85 -2.47 -11.50 20.98
N GLU A 86 -1.73 -11.00 20.00
CA GLU A 86 -2.03 -11.14 18.58
C GLU A 86 -1.09 -12.17 17.95
N LYS A 87 -1.66 -13.21 17.31
CA LYS A 87 -0.88 -14.18 16.51
C LYS A 87 -0.67 -13.60 15.12
N GLN A 88 0.58 -13.53 14.67
CA GLN A 88 0.93 -12.99 13.36
C GLN A 88 1.78 -13.98 12.57
N TRP A 89 1.28 -14.44 11.43
CA TRP A 89 2.08 -15.17 10.46
C TRP A 89 2.74 -14.18 9.53
N ARG A 90 4.07 -14.11 9.56
CA ARG A 90 4.86 -13.08 8.90
C ARG A 90 5.10 -13.46 7.44
N HIS A 91 4.91 -12.50 6.56
CA HIS A 91 5.37 -12.54 5.17
C HIS A 91 6.79 -12.00 5.13
N LEU A 92 7.75 -12.85 4.73
CA LEU A 92 9.16 -12.51 4.64
C LEU A 92 9.60 -12.36 3.18
N CYS A 93 10.51 -11.43 2.91
CA CYS A 93 11.16 -11.35 1.61
C CYS A 93 11.94 -12.64 1.35
N SER A 94 11.74 -13.30 0.20
CA SER A 94 12.43 -14.54 -0.15
C SER A 94 13.96 -14.38 -0.21
N ARG A 95 14.44 -13.21 -0.62
CA ARG A 95 15.86 -12.89 -0.77
C ARG A 95 16.56 -12.53 0.53
N CYS A 96 16.14 -11.46 1.22
CA CYS A 96 16.83 -10.93 2.41
C CYS A 96 16.15 -11.27 3.74
N LYS A 97 15.00 -11.97 3.72
CA LYS A 97 14.18 -12.31 4.89
C LYS A 97 13.63 -11.12 5.68
N LEU A 98 13.66 -9.91 5.12
CA LEU A 98 13.02 -8.73 5.70
C LEU A 98 11.51 -8.99 5.92
N PRO A 99 10.96 -8.71 7.11
CA PRO A 99 9.52 -8.76 7.32
C PRO A 99 8.77 -7.72 6.48
N ILE A 100 7.95 -8.20 5.54
CA ILE A 100 7.15 -7.37 4.65
C ILE A 100 5.77 -7.08 5.25
N GLY A 101 5.19 -8.07 5.91
CA GLY A 101 3.82 -7.98 6.39
C GLY A 101 3.44 -9.18 7.22
N TYR A 102 2.15 -9.32 7.46
CA TYR A 102 1.61 -10.45 8.20
C TYR A 102 0.11 -10.69 7.94
N GLU A 103 -0.34 -11.86 8.38
CA GLU A 103 -1.74 -12.25 8.47
C GLU A 103 -2.07 -12.75 9.88
N ILE A 104 -3.32 -12.57 10.31
CA ILE A 104 -3.78 -12.95 11.67
C ILE A 104 -4.44 -14.35 11.67
N ALA A 105 -4.97 -14.82 10.54
CA ALA A 105 -5.81 -16.04 10.47
C ALA A 105 -5.16 -17.26 9.77
N SER A 106 -3.86 -17.20 9.49
CA SER A 106 -3.10 -18.27 8.80
C SER A 106 -3.06 -19.58 9.62
N PRO A 107 -3.03 -20.80 9.02
CA PRO A 107 -2.51 -21.17 7.68
C PRO A 107 -3.48 -21.02 6.50
N ILE A 108 -4.75 -20.66 6.74
CA ILE A 108 -5.70 -20.32 5.68
C ILE A 108 -5.59 -18.81 5.42
N LYS A 109 -5.64 -18.38 4.16
CA LYS A 109 -5.57 -16.95 3.81
C LYS A 109 -6.68 -16.18 4.53
N GLY A 110 -6.29 -15.21 5.36
CA GLY A 110 -7.24 -14.44 6.17
C GLY A 110 -7.99 -13.37 5.38
N ASP A 111 -8.94 -12.69 6.03
CA ASP A 111 -9.75 -11.63 5.41
C ASP A 111 -8.94 -10.38 5.03
N TRP A 112 -7.80 -10.20 5.68
CA TRP A 112 -6.94 -9.03 5.55
C TRP A 112 -5.47 -9.45 5.49
N THR A 113 -4.71 -8.79 4.64
CA THR A 113 -3.25 -8.85 4.62
C THR A 113 -2.71 -7.51 5.06
N TYR A 114 -1.82 -7.51 6.05
CA TYR A 114 -1.22 -6.31 6.61
C TYR A 114 0.21 -6.17 6.10
N ILE A 115 0.57 -4.99 5.59
CA ILE A 115 1.92 -4.69 5.09
C ILE A 115 2.56 -3.65 6.01
N PHE A 116 3.79 -3.91 6.47
CA PHE A 116 4.47 -3.00 7.38
C PHE A 116 4.81 -1.68 6.70
N PRO A 117 4.65 -0.54 7.40
CA PRO A 117 5.13 0.74 6.88
C PRO A 117 6.66 0.67 6.67
N GLY A 118 7.15 1.28 5.59
CA GLY A 118 8.58 1.32 5.28
C GLY A 118 9.19 0.02 4.74
N SER A 119 8.44 -1.09 4.70
CA SER A 119 8.97 -2.37 4.21
C SER A 119 9.08 -2.47 2.68
N LEU A 120 8.35 -1.61 1.96
CA LEU A 120 8.22 -1.63 0.51
C LEU A 120 8.39 -0.23 -0.09
N THR A 121 8.87 -0.20 -1.33
CA THR A 121 9.11 1.02 -2.12
C THR A 121 8.65 0.82 -3.58
N GLU A 122 8.14 1.87 -4.21
CA GLU A 122 7.80 1.83 -5.66
C GLU A 122 9.05 1.95 -6.54
N THR A 123 10.16 2.48 -6.00
CA THR A 123 11.43 2.63 -6.71
C THR A 123 12.44 1.61 -6.20
N GLN A 124 12.95 0.76 -7.09
CA GLN A 124 13.89 -0.30 -6.72
C GLN A 124 15.12 0.26 -5.99
N SER A 125 15.50 -0.39 -4.89
CA SER A 125 16.68 -0.03 -4.07
C SER A 125 16.63 1.38 -3.44
N SER A 126 15.46 2.02 -3.39
CA SER A 126 15.25 3.28 -2.68
C SER A 126 14.63 3.03 -1.31
N VAL A 127 15.08 3.76 -0.30
CA VAL A 127 14.49 3.71 1.04
C VAL A 127 13.30 4.68 1.08
N PRO A 128 12.07 4.21 1.34
CA PRO A 128 10.91 5.09 1.42
C PRO A 128 11.01 5.95 2.69
N PRO A 129 10.46 7.19 2.70
CA PRO A 129 10.48 8.04 3.89
C PRO A 129 9.86 7.39 5.13
N SER A 130 8.85 6.54 4.92
CA SER A 130 8.19 5.78 6.00
C SER A 130 9.08 4.73 6.66
N ALA A 131 10.21 4.35 6.06
CA ALA A 131 11.19 3.47 6.70
C ALA A 131 12.05 4.18 7.75
N LEU A 132 12.11 5.52 7.71
CA LEU A 132 12.85 6.35 8.67
C LEU A 132 11.95 6.87 9.80
N ASP A 133 10.65 6.58 9.73
CA ASP A 133 9.68 6.99 10.74
C ASP A 133 9.73 6.03 11.95
N LEU A 134 10.26 6.53 13.07
CA LEU A 134 10.34 5.77 14.32
C LEU A 134 8.99 5.70 15.05
N HIS A 135 8.05 6.58 14.73
CA HIS A 135 6.75 6.72 15.40
C HIS A 135 5.57 6.70 14.41
N PRO A 136 5.43 5.63 13.59
CA PRO A 136 4.49 5.59 12.47
C PRO A 136 3.01 5.65 12.87
N VAL A 137 2.69 5.38 14.13
CA VAL A 137 1.34 5.46 14.69
C VAL A 137 0.98 6.89 15.05
N GLU A 138 1.91 7.64 15.64
CA GLU A 138 1.72 9.05 16.00
C GLU A 138 1.59 9.90 14.74
N THR A 139 2.47 9.69 13.76
CA THR A 139 2.39 10.37 12.45
C THR A 139 1.08 10.09 11.73
N LEU A 140 0.55 8.87 11.83
CA LEU A 140 -0.77 8.54 11.28
C LEU A 140 -1.91 9.28 11.99
N LYS A 141 -1.87 9.41 13.32
CA LYS A 141 -2.89 10.15 14.07
C LYS A 141 -2.91 11.62 13.65
N GLU A 142 -1.75 12.26 13.58
CA GLU A 142 -1.61 13.64 13.13
C GLU A 142 -2.15 13.85 11.71
N GLN A 143 -1.86 12.92 10.79
CA GLN A 143 -2.38 12.95 9.42
C GLN A 143 -3.91 12.87 9.38
N ILE A 144 -4.51 12.00 10.19
CA ILE A 144 -5.97 11.86 10.29
C ILE A 144 -6.60 13.14 10.85
N GLU A 145 -6.04 13.71 11.92
CA GLU A 145 -6.54 14.94 12.52
C GLU A 145 -6.46 16.13 11.55
N ARG A 146 -5.37 16.22 10.79
CA ARG A 146 -5.20 17.25 9.76
C ARG A 146 -6.26 17.11 8.65
N ALA A 147 -6.45 15.90 8.14
CA ALA A 147 -7.45 15.63 7.11
C ALA A 147 -8.88 15.95 7.60
N GLN A 148 -9.19 15.66 8.87
CA GLN A 148 -10.48 16.02 9.47
C GLN A 148 -10.67 17.54 9.59
N LYS A 149 -9.63 18.29 9.96
CA LYS A 149 -9.68 19.76 10.03
C LYS A 149 -9.89 20.38 8.65
N GLU A 150 -9.22 19.87 7.63
CA GLU A 150 -9.36 20.32 6.24
C GLU A 150 -10.79 20.08 5.72
N ASN A 151 -11.35 18.89 5.93
CA ASN A 151 -12.73 18.59 5.55
C ASN A 151 -13.75 19.49 6.26
N LYS A 152 -13.58 19.71 7.57
CA LYS A 152 -14.46 20.61 8.34
C LYS A 152 -14.40 22.07 7.84
N THR A 153 -13.24 22.50 7.35
CA THR A 153 -13.06 23.85 6.80
C THR A 153 -13.80 24.00 5.47
N LEU A 154 -13.74 22.98 4.60
CA LEU A 154 -14.44 22.96 3.31
C LEU A 154 -15.98 22.99 3.46
N GLU A 155 -16.52 22.28 4.45
CA GLU A 155 -17.97 22.30 4.75
C GLU A 155 -18.47 23.65 5.31
N SER A 156 -17.55 24.50 5.80
CA SER A 156 -17.91 25.80 6.40
C SER A 156 -17.91 26.98 5.43
N ILE A 157 -17.60 26.76 4.15
CA ILE A 157 -17.67 27.81 3.11
C ILE A 157 -19.14 28.00 2.73
N PRO A 158 -19.80 29.13 3.05
CA PRO A 158 -21.19 29.34 2.69
C PRO A 158 -21.33 29.41 1.17
N GLU A 159 -22.27 28.64 0.61
CA GLU A 159 -22.71 28.79 -0.78
C GLU A 159 -23.28 30.20 -0.96
N HIS A 160 -22.47 31.13 -1.46
CA HIS A 160 -22.95 32.45 -1.85
C HIS A 160 -23.83 32.26 -3.08
N GLY A 161 -25.14 32.21 -2.86
CA GLY A 161 -26.13 32.05 -3.92
C GLY A 161 -26.00 33.16 -4.94
N ASP A 162 -25.69 32.78 -6.19
CA ASP A 162 -25.79 33.64 -7.36
C ASP A 162 -27.26 34.05 -7.55
N ALA A 163 -27.68 35.11 -6.87
CA ALA A 163 -28.89 35.86 -7.18
C ALA A 163 -28.64 36.61 -8.49
N ARG A 164 -28.88 35.93 -9.62
CA ARG A 164 -29.01 36.60 -10.92
C ARG A 164 -30.37 37.30 -10.94
N ASP A 165 -30.34 38.60 -10.65
CA ASP A 165 -31.41 39.53 -10.99
C ASP A 165 -31.68 39.43 -12.50
N ASN A 166 -32.84 38.89 -12.85
CA ASN A 166 -33.39 38.98 -14.20
C ASN A 166 -34.13 40.32 -14.31
N THR A 167 -33.45 41.30 -14.91
CA THR A 167 -34.07 42.48 -15.53
C THR A 167 -34.01 42.37 -17.04
#